data_AF-I0QL05-F1
#
_entry.id   AF-I0QL05-F1
#
_cell.length_a   1.000
_cell.length_b   1.000
_cell.length_c   1.000
_cell.angle_alpha   90.00
_cell.angle_beta   90.00
_cell.angle_gamma   90.00
#
_symmetry.space_group_name_H-M   'P 1'
#
loop_
_entity.id
_entity.type
_entity.pdbx_description
1 polymer ?
#
loop_
_entity_poly.entity_id
_entity_poly.type
_entity_poly.pdbx_seq_one_letter_code
_entity_poly.pdbx_strand_id
1 'polypeptide(L)'
;MKRFPLLVSLAVLLPLSALAAEAISGTVQKRPTNYEAIVMFVIFVAATLAITYWASKRTRSRSDYYTAGGNITGLQNGLAMAGDFMSAASFLGISALVYTSGFDGLIYSLGFLVGWPIILFLIAERLRNLGRYTFADVASYRLKQMPIRTLSACGSLGGSSALPDCPDGRCRQTYPVV
;
A
#
# COMPACT_ATOMS: atom_id res chain seq x y z
N MET A 1 7.90 0.67 -32.35
CA MET A 1 9.14 1.09 -31.65
C MET A 1 8.90 1.44 -30.16
N LYS A 2 8.18 0.61 -29.38
CA LYS A 2 7.88 0.87 -27.94
C LYS A 2 8.39 -0.23 -26.99
N ARG A 3 9.07 -1.26 -27.51
CA ARG A 3 9.61 -2.39 -26.72
C ARG A 3 11.07 -2.20 -26.31
N PHE A 4 11.72 -1.15 -26.81
CA PHE A 4 13.13 -0.84 -26.56
C PHE A 4 13.44 -0.41 -25.11
N PRO A 5 12.65 0.45 -24.44
CA PRO A 5 12.96 0.84 -23.05
C PRO A 5 12.63 -0.28 -22.04
N LEU A 6 11.68 -1.16 -22.37
CA LEU A 6 11.25 -2.28 -21.52
C LEU A 6 12.33 -3.38 -21.44
N LEU A 7 13.06 -3.60 -22.53
CA LEU A 7 14.20 -4.54 -22.56
C LEU A 7 15.45 -3.98 -21.87
N VAL A 8 15.67 -2.67 -21.90
CA VAL A 8 16.79 -2.02 -21.21
C VAL A 8 16.58 -1.99 -19.70
N SER A 9 15.35 -1.74 -19.20
CA SER A 9 15.07 -1.81 -17.75
C SER A 9 15.15 -3.23 -17.19
N LEU A 10 14.75 -4.25 -17.97
CA LEU A 10 14.93 -5.66 -17.59
C LEU A 10 16.43 -6.04 -17.55
N ALA A 11 17.24 -5.50 -18.47
CA ALA A 11 18.68 -5.73 -18.52
C ALA A 11 19.48 -5.03 -17.41
N VAL A 12 18.93 -3.99 -16.76
CA VAL A 12 19.56 -3.30 -15.61
C VAL A 12 19.17 -3.93 -14.27
N LEU A 13 17.99 -4.57 -14.18
CA LEU A 13 17.57 -5.34 -12.99
C LEU A 13 18.28 -6.70 -12.86
N LEU A 14 18.66 -7.31 -13.99
CA LEU A 14 19.42 -8.57 -14.03
C LEU A 14 20.80 -8.50 -13.34
N PRO A 15 21.68 -7.50 -13.57
CA PRO A 15 22.99 -7.45 -12.92
C PRO A 15 22.92 -7.04 -11.43
N LEU A 16 21.84 -6.41 -10.95
CA LEU A 16 21.66 -6.14 -9.52
C LEU A 16 21.40 -7.43 -8.72
N SER A 17 20.76 -8.43 -9.34
CA SER A 17 20.61 -9.76 -8.73
C SER A 17 21.94 -10.53 -8.66
N ALA A 18 22.93 -10.20 -9.49
CA ALA A 18 24.25 -10.83 -9.47
C ALA A 18 25.12 -10.34 -8.30
N LEU A 19 25.02 -9.06 -7.89
CA LEU A 19 25.74 -8.55 -6.72
C LEU A 19 25.04 -8.88 -5.38
N ALA A 20 23.72 -9.17 -5.40
CA ALA A 20 23.00 -9.64 -4.21
C ALA A 20 23.14 -11.15 -3.96
N ALA A 21 23.67 -11.91 -4.93
CA ALA A 21 23.83 -13.36 -4.86
C ALA A 21 24.85 -13.82 -3.79
N GLU A 22 25.78 -12.95 -3.38
CA GLU A 22 26.73 -13.26 -2.31
C GLU A 22 26.08 -13.31 -0.92
N ALA A 23 24.91 -12.66 -0.72
CA ALA A 23 24.20 -12.69 0.56
C ALA A 23 23.38 -13.97 0.79
N ILE A 24 23.16 -14.80 -0.24
CA ILE A 24 22.37 -16.05 -0.18
C ILE A 24 23.27 -17.28 -0.40
N SER A 25 24.59 -17.13 -0.42
CA SER A 25 25.54 -18.25 -0.58
C SER A 25 25.84 -19.02 0.72
N GLY A 26 25.26 -18.62 1.85
CA GLY A 26 25.32 -19.43 3.08
C GLY A 26 24.60 -20.76 2.87
N THR A 27 25.17 -21.87 3.35
CA THR A 27 24.58 -23.21 3.25
C THR A 27 23.18 -23.23 3.87
N VAL A 28 22.14 -23.07 3.04
CA VAL A 28 20.74 -23.22 3.45
C VAL A 28 20.52 -24.70 3.75
N GLN A 29 20.73 -25.08 5.01
CA GLN A 29 20.41 -26.40 5.51
C GLN A 29 18.94 -26.69 5.14
N LYS A 30 18.69 -27.72 4.31
CA LYS A 30 17.34 -28.18 3.98
C LYS A 30 16.68 -28.68 5.26
N ARG A 31 15.98 -27.78 5.94
CA ARG A 31 15.16 -28.09 7.11
C ARG A 31 14.06 -29.07 6.67
N PRO A 32 13.79 -30.17 7.42
CA PRO A 32 12.69 -31.07 7.10
C PRO A 32 11.37 -30.30 7.00
N THR A 33 10.50 -30.70 6.07
CA THR A 33 9.24 -30.00 5.78
C THR A 33 8.37 -29.94 7.03
N ASN A 34 8.16 -28.73 7.54
CA ASN A 34 7.33 -28.50 8.71
C ASN A 34 5.86 -28.44 8.27
N TYR A 35 5.19 -29.59 8.31
CA TYR A 35 3.79 -29.72 7.95
C TYR A 35 2.88 -28.89 8.85
N GLU A 36 3.22 -28.75 10.14
CA GLU A 36 2.48 -27.91 11.10
C GLU A 36 2.42 -26.44 10.63
N ALA A 37 3.56 -25.87 10.24
CA ALA A 37 3.63 -24.50 9.74
C ALA A 37 2.83 -24.30 8.44
N ILE A 38 2.87 -25.28 7.54
CA ILE A 38 2.12 -25.24 6.27
C ILE A 38 0.62 -25.28 6.56
N VAL A 39 0.17 -26.17 7.46
CA VAL A 39 -1.24 -26.28 7.84
C VAL A 39 -1.74 -24.97 8.47
N MET A 40 -1.00 -24.40 9.42
CA MET A 40 -1.37 -23.14 10.06
C MET A 40 -1.44 -21.98 9.06
N PHE A 41 -0.49 -21.92 8.12
CA PHE A 41 -0.51 -20.92 7.04
C PHE A 41 -1.75 -21.05 6.15
N VAL A 42 -2.06 -22.26 5.69
CA VAL A 42 -3.23 -22.50 4.83
C VAL A 42 -4.53 -22.19 5.56
N ILE A 43 -4.66 -22.56 6.83
CA ILE A 43 -5.84 -22.23 7.65
C ILE A 43 -6.00 -20.71 7.76
N PHE A 44 -4.92 -19.98 8.05
CA PHE A 44 -4.97 -18.52 8.17
C PHE A 44 -5.37 -17.84 6.85
N VAL A 45 -4.78 -18.25 5.72
CA VAL A 45 -5.13 -17.73 4.39
C VAL A 45 -6.58 -18.07 4.04
N ALA A 46 -7.02 -19.31 4.26
CA ALA A 46 -8.40 -19.70 3.99
C ALA A 46 -9.40 -18.91 4.84
N ALA A 47 -9.11 -18.70 6.13
CA ALA A 47 -9.95 -17.92 7.03
C ALA A 47 -10.06 -16.45 6.59
N THR A 48 -8.94 -15.80 6.26
CA THR A 48 -8.94 -14.40 5.80
C THR A 48 -9.69 -14.23 4.47
N LEU A 49 -9.52 -15.17 3.52
CA LEU A 49 -10.27 -15.17 2.27
C LEU A 49 -11.76 -15.43 2.49
N ALA A 50 -12.13 -16.37 3.39
CA ALA A 50 -13.53 -16.66 3.69
C ALA A 50 -14.25 -15.45 4.30
N ILE A 51 -13.62 -14.76 5.25
CA ILE A 51 -14.15 -13.54 5.87
C ILE A 51 -14.29 -12.43 4.82
N THR A 52 -13.27 -12.23 3.97
CA THR A 52 -13.28 -11.21 2.92
C THR A 52 -14.36 -11.48 1.87
N TYR A 53 -14.52 -12.73 1.46
CA TYR A 53 -15.55 -13.15 0.51
C TYR A 53 -16.96 -12.98 1.08
N TRP A 54 -17.15 -13.36 2.35
CA TRP A 54 -18.41 -13.13 3.07
C TRP A 54 -18.74 -11.63 3.18
N ALA A 55 -17.75 -10.80 3.52
CA ALA A 55 -17.92 -9.35 3.58
C ALA A 55 -18.24 -8.75 2.20
N SER A 56 -17.54 -9.18 1.15
CA SER A 56 -17.73 -8.71 -0.23
C SER A 56 -19.15 -8.96 -0.74
N LYS A 57 -19.79 -10.08 -0.36
CA LYS A 57 -21.19 -10.37 -0.72
C LYS A 57 -22.22 -9.41 -0.10
N ARG A 58 -21.86 -8.75 1.01
CA ARG A 58 -22.76 -7.88 1.77
C ARG A 58 -22.75 -6.44 1.28
N THR A 59 -21.74 -6.06 0.48
CA THR A 59 -21.59 -4.71 -0.06
C THR A 59 -22.30 -4.58 -1.41
N ARG A 60 -23.26 -3.66 -1.53
CA ARG A 60 -24.04 -3.46 -2.77
C ARG A 60 -24.03 -2.05 -3.34
N SER A 61 -23.84 -1.03 -2.52
CA SER A 61 -23.78 0.37 -2.97
C SER A 61 -22.38 0.99 -2.77
N ARG A 62 -22.10 2.11 -3.44
CA ARG A 62 -20.84 2.85 -3.28
C ARG A 62 -20.62 3.30 -1.84
N SER A 63 -21.65 3.85 -1.20
CA SER A 63 -21.57 4.30 0.19
C SER A 63 -21.32 3.12 1.14
N ASP A 64 -21.87 1.94 0.84
CA ASP A 64 -21.59 0.73 1.63
C ASP A 64 -20.15 0.25 1.44
N TYR A 65 -19.52 0.51 0.29
CA TYR A 65 -18.12 0.13 0.04
C TYR A 65 -17.12 1.09 0.69
N TYR A 66 -17.33 2.41 0.58
CA TYR A 66 -16.36 3.40 1.08
C TYR A 66 -16.60 3.85 2.52
N THR A 67 -17.84 3.84 3.01
CA THR A 67 -18.15 4.28 4.38
C THR A 67 -18.90 3.25 5.19
N ALA A 68 -19.08 2.02 4.67
CA ALA A 68 -19.84 0.95 5.31
C ALA A 68 -21.22 1.42 5.83
N GLY A 69 -21.86 2.30 5.05
CA GLY A 69 -23.17 2.88 5.39
C GLY A 69 -23.15 3.81 6.62
N GLY A 70 -21.99 4.25 7.09
CA GLY A 70 -21.85 5.10 8.28
C GLY A 70 -21.97 4.37 9.62
N ASN A 71 -22.04 3.03 9.62
CA ASN A 71 -22.31 2.21 10.81
C ASN A 71 -21.04 1.67 11.52
N ILE A 72 -19.87 2.27 11.29
CA ILE A 72 -18.60 1.82 11.90
C ILE A 72 -18.32 2.57 13.19
N THR A 73 -18.08 1.82 14.28
CA THR A 73 -17.70 2.42 15.57
C THR A 73 -16.25 2.94 15.54
N GLY A 74 -15.94 3.94 16.37
CA GLY A 74 -14.59 4.52 16.45
C GLY A 74 -13.51 3.49 16.78
N LEU A 75 -13.83 2.48 17.61
CA LEU A 75 -12.91 1.40 17.93
C LEU A 75 -12.66 0.45 16.76
N GLN A 76 -13.70 0.10 15.98
CA GLN A 76 -13.54 -0.74 14.78
C GLN A 76 -12.69 -0.03 13.72
N ASN A 77 -12.90 1.27 13.52
CA ASN A 77 -12.08 2.06 12.62
C ASN A 77 -10.62 2.15 13.13
N GLY A 78 -10.44 2.42 14.43
CA GLY A 78 -9.10 2.47 15.05
C GLY A 78 -8.34 1.15 14.93
N LEU A 79 -9.01 0.02 15.19
CA LEU A 79 -8.42 -1.31 15.09
C LEU A 79 -8.06 -1.68 13.65
N ALA A 80 -8.92 -1.32 12.67
CA ALA A 80 -8.63 -1.53 11.26
C ALA A 80 -7.35 -0.80 10.84
N MET A 81 -7.23 0.50 11.16
CA MET A 81 -6.02 1.25 10.80
C MET A 81 -4.77 0.77 11.56
N ALA A 82 -4.92 0.34 12.81
CA ALA A 82 -3.81 -0.25 13.57
C ALA A 82 -3.31 -1.56 12.91
N GLY A 83 -4.23 -2.37 12.38
CA GLY A 83 -3.91 -3.58 11.62
C GLY A 83 -3.12 -3.28 10.35
N ASP A 84 -3.55 -2.28 9.58
CA ASP A 84 -2.83 -1.85 8.37
C ASP A 84 -1.43 -1.31 8.68
N PHE A 85 -1.27 -0.62 9.81
CA PHE A 85 0.03 -0.12 10.29
C PHE A 85 0.97 -1.27 10.70
N MET A 86 0.44 -2.39 11.20
CA MET A 86 1.18 -3.59 11.64
C MET A 86 1.50 -4.59 10.51
N SER A 87 1.54 -4.13 9.26
CA SER A 87 1.89 -4.98 8.11
C SER A 87 3.29 -5.63 8.24
N ALA A 88 3.50 -6.75 7.53
CA ALA A 88 4.77 -7.47 7.46
C ALA A 88 5.94 -6.57 7.02
N ALA A 89 5.65 -5.55 6.20
CA ALA A 89 6.63 -4.54 5.80
C ALA A 89 7.14 -3.73 7.01
N SER A 90 6.25 -3.34 7.93
CA SER A 90 6.63 -2.63 9.16
C SER A 90 7.43 -3.53 10.10
N PHE A 91 7.00 -4.80 10.25
CA PHE A 91 7.71 -5.78 11.11
C PHE A 91 9.12 -6.08 10.60
N LEU A 92 9.25 -6.43 9.33
CA LEU A 92 10.56 -6.72 8.72
C LEU A 92 11.40 -5.44 8.60
N GLY A 93 10.78 -4.30 8.30
CA GLY A 93 11.46 -3.01 8.15
C GLY A 93 12.08 -2.52 9.46
N ILE A 94 11.33 -2.53 10.56
CA ILE A 94 11.85 -2.14 11.88
C ILE A 94 12.92 -3.14 12.36
N SER A 95 12.68 -4.44 12.18
CA SER A 95 13.65 -5.48 12.56
C SER A 95 14.97 -5.33 11.79
N ALA A 96 14.91 -5.03 10.49
CA ALA A 96 16.08 -4.76 9.66
C ALA A 96 16.79 -3.47 10.09
N LEU A 97 16.05 -2.39 10.36
CA LEU A 97 16.62 -1.12 10.81
C LEU A 97 17.36 -1.25 12.15
N VAL A 98 16.78 -1.98 13.10
CA VAL A 98 17.41 -2.26 14.40
C VAL A 98 18.62 -3.17 14.23
N TYR A 99 18.54 -4.17 13.35
CA TYR A 99 19.68 -5.03 13.03
C TYR A 99 20.87 -4.24 12.46
N THR A 100 20.62 -3.22 11.62
CA THR A 100 21.69 -2.42 11.00
C THR A 100 22.20 -1.28 11.87
N SER A 101 21.31 -0.62 12.63
CA SER A 101 21.62 0.63 13.34
C SER A 101 21.64 0.46 14.86
N GLY A 102 21.44 -0.76 15.36
CA GLY A 102 21.45 -1.05 16.80
C GLY A 102 20.38 -0.26 17.57
N PHE A 103 20.76 0.23 18.75
CA PHE A 103 19.85 0.93 19.66
C PHE A 103 19.28 2.24 19.06
N ASP A 104 20.03 2.93 18.22
CA ASP A 104 19.56 4.16 17.57
C ASP A 104 18.39 3.89 16.61
N GLY A 105 18.37 2.70 15.98
CA GLY A 105 17.24 2.25 15.15
C GLY A 105 15.93 2.12 15.93
N LEU A 106 16.00 1.88 17.25
CA LEU A 106 14.82 1.83 18.13
C LEU A 106 14.19 3.22 18.29
N ILE A 107 15.01 4.27 18.43
CA ILE A 107 14.54 5.65 18.56
C ILE A 107 13.84 6.10 17.27
N TYR A 108 14.41 5.77 16.10
CA TYR A 108 13.76 6.03 14.81
C TYR A 108 12.42 5.30 14.66
N SER A 109 12.34 4.06 15.12
CA SER A 109 11.11 3.26 15.08
C SER A 109 10.02 3.81 16.01
N LEU A 110 10.40 4.33 17.18
CA LEU A 110 9.47 4.99 18.09
C LEU A 110 8.91 6.29 17.49
N GLY A 111 9.74 7.06 16.80
CA GLY A 111 9.30 8.25 16.07
C GLY A 111 8.24 7.93 15.00
N PHE A 112 8.42 6.83 14.27
CA PHE A 112 7.44 6.36 13.29
C PHE A 112 6.11 5.93 13.94
N LEU A 113 6.19 5.23 15.08
CA LEU A 113 5.02 4.75 15.81
C LEU A 113 4.21 5.88 16.46
N VAL A 114 4.89 6.88 17.03
CA VAL A 114 4.24 8.06 17.66
C VAL A 114 3.80 9.10 16.63
N GLY A 115 4.49 9.20 15.50
CA GLY A 115 4.14 10.13 14.42
C GLY A 115 2.82 9.78 13.72
N TRP A 116 2.53 8.48 13.56
CA TRP A 116 1.30 8.01 12.91
C TRP A 116 0.00 8.57 13.54
N PRO A 117 -0.27 8.44 14.85
CA PRO A 117 -1.49 8.99 15.44
C PRO A 117 -1.50 10.53 15.41
N ILE A 118 -0.35 11.19 15.60
CA ILE A 118 -0.26 12.67 15.57
C ILE A 118 -0.70 13.20 14.21
N ILE A 119 -0.17 12.63 13.13
CA ILE A 119 -0.53 13.02 11.76
C ILE A 119 -1.99 12.68 11.47
N LEU A 120 -2.47 11.51 11.92
CA LEU A 120 -3.88 11.13 11.81
C LEU A 120 -4.78 12.17 12.47
N PHE A 121 -4.51 12.59 13.71
CA PHE A 121 -5.34 13.57 14.40
C PHE A 121 -5.33 14.94 13.70
N LEU A 122 -4.17 15.40 13.21
CA LEU A 122 -4.05 16.69 12.52
C LEU A 122 -4.78 16.72 11.17
N ILE A 123 -4.74 15.62 10.42
CA ILE A 123 -5.27 15.58 9.05
C ILE A 123 -6.71 15.05 9.00
N ALA A 124 -7.09 14.13 9.90
CA ALA A 124 -8.38 13.45 9.85
C ALA A 124 -9.57 14.42 9.93
N GLU A 125 -9.49 15.46 10.77
CA GLU A 125 -10.59 16.42 10.89
C GLU A 125 -10.84 17.17 9.57
N ARG A 126 -9.78 17.62 8.91
CA ARG A 126 -9.89 18.32 7.63
C ARG A 126 -10.43 17.39 6.54
N LEU A 127 -9.93 16.16 6.46
CA LEU A 127 -10.40 15.20 5.45
C LEU A 127 -11.86 14.80 5.67
N ARG A 128 -12.31 14.63 6.93
CA ARG A 128 -13.71 14.29 7.24
C ARG A 128 -14.68 15.41 6.85
N ASN A 129 -14.25 16.67 6.96
CA ASN A 129 -15.08 17.83 6.61
C ASN A 129 -15.25 18.04 5.10
N LEU A 130 -14.39 17.45 4.24
CA LEU A 130 -14.50 17.57 2.78
C LEU A 130 -15.52 16.61 2.14
N GLY A 131 -15.95 15.55 2.84
CA GLY A 131 -17.01 14.65 2.40
C GLY A 131 -16.75 13.90 1.08
N ARG A 132 -15.48 13.74 0.66
CA ARG A 132 -15.08 12.98 -0.53
C ARG A 132 -14.55 11.60 -0.14
N TYR A 133 -14.80 10.60 -0.99
CA TYR A 133 -14.49 9.20 -0.69
C TYR A 133 -13.04 8.79 -1.02
N THR A 134 -12.33 9.54 -1.86
CA THR A 134 -10.96 9.20 -2.29
C THR A 134 -9.96 10.34 -2.02
N PHE A 135 -8.72 9.99 -1.69
CA PHE A 135 -7.64 10.96 -1.47
C PHE A 135 -7.35 11.79 -2.73
N ALA A 136 -7.45 11.17 -3.92
CA ALA A 136 -7.26 11.86 -5.20
C ALA A 136 -8.32 12.96 -5.40
N ASP A 137 -9.58 12.71 -5.02
CA ASP A 137 -10.64 13.71 -5.13
C ASP A 137 -10.41 14.88 -4.16
N VAL A 138 -9.97 14.59 -2.93
CA VAL A 138 -9.62 15.63 -1.95
C VAL A 138 -8.45 16.49 -2.43
N ALA A 139 -7.40 15.87 -2.96
CA ALA A 139 -6.24 16.62 -3.46
C ALA A 139 -6.60 17.45 -4.71
N SER A 140 -7.47 16.92 -5.58
CA SER A 140 -7.98 17.64 -6.75
C SER A 140 -8.89 18.84 -6.44
N TYR A 141 -9.35 18.98 -5.19
CA TYR A 141 -10.07 20.18 -4.75
C TYR A 141 -9.16 21.42 -4.72
N ARG A 142 -7.86 21.23 -4.50
CA ARG A 142 -6.86 22.32 -4.47
C ARG A 142 -5.91 22.32 -5.66
N LEU A 143 -5.81 21.21 -6.39
CA LEU A 143 -4.85 20.99 -7.48
C LEU A 143 -5.60 20.57 -8.76
N LYS A 144 -4.95 20.68 -9.94
CA LYS A 144 -5.57 20.29 -11.21
C LYS A 144 -5.91 18.79 -11.22
N GLN A 145 -7.11 18.42 -11.68
CA GLN A 145 -7.64 17.05 -11.65
C GLN A 145 -6.78 16.03 -12.41
N MET A 146 -6.30 16.39 -13.61
CA MET A 146 -5.55 15.48 -14.48
C MET A 146 -4.20 15.04 -13.87
N PRO A 147 -3.30 15.94 -13.41
CA PRO A 147 -2.04 15.53 -12.80
C PRO A 147 -2.19 14.67 -11.54
N ILE A 148 -3.19 14.97 -10.69
CA ILE A 148 -3.41 14.26 -9.41
C ILE A 148 -3.87 12.83 -9.65
N ARG A 149 -4.78 12.63 -10.61
CA ARG A 149 -5.29 11.29 -10.95
C ARG A 149 -4.23 10.45 -11.64
N THR A 150 -3.40 11.06 -12.50
CA THR A 150 -2.24 10.37 -13.09
C THR A 150 -1.21 10.01 -12.03
N LEU A 151 -0.89 10.92 -11.09
CA LEU A 151 -0.01 10.61 -9.97
C LEU A 151 -0.54 9.47 -9.10
N SER A 152 -1.85 9.49 -8.79
CA SER A 152 -2.49 8.41 -8.01
C SER A 152 -2.47 7.07 -8.75
N ALA A 153 -2.72 7.08 -10.06
CA ALA A 153 -2.64 5.89 -10.91
C ALA A 153 -1.20 5.34 -11.00
N CYS A 154 -0.22 6.21 -11.23
CA CYS A 154 1.19 5.84 -11.29
C CYS A 154 1.71 5.33 -9.94
N GLY A 155 1.26 5.94 -8.83
CA GLY A 155 1.62 5.49 -7.49
C GLY A 155 1.08 4.09 -7.17
N SER A 156 -0.15 3.80 -7.62
CA SER A 156 -0.78 2.48 -7.42
C SER A 156 -0.14 1.36 -8.25
N LEU A 157 0.49 1.71 -9.37
CA LEU A 157 1.11 0.75 -10.30
C LEU A 157 2.61 0.49 -10.02
N GLY A 158 3.20 1.17 -9.02
CA GLY A 158 4.61 0.99 -8.70
C GLY A 158 5.52 1.47 -9.83
N GLY A 159 5.70 2.79 -9.94
CA GLY A 159 6.85 3.41 -10.60
C GLY A 159 7.22 2.86 -11.99
N SER A 160 6.44 3.19 -13.02
CA SER A 160 7.00 3.28 -14.38
C SER A 160 6.20 4.27 -15.23
N SER A 161 6.86 5.40 -15.49
CA SER A 161 6.81 6.19 -16.74
C SER A 161 5.48 6.27 -17.50
N ALA A 162 4.73 7.35 -17.30
CA ALA A 162 4.29 8.25 -18.37
C ALA A 162 3.37 9.33 -17.80
N LEU A 163 3.82 10.58 -17.77
CA LEU A 163 2.86 11.66 -17.97
C LEU A 163 2.33 11.47 -19.41
N PRO A 164 1.01 11.36 -19.62
CA PRO A 164 0.49 11.59 -20.95
C PRO A 164 0.75 13.07 -21.29
N ASP A 165 1.75 13.33 -22.12
CA ASP A 165 1.88 14.61 -22.81
C ASP A 165 0.53 14.89 -23.50
N CYS A 166 -0.14 15.94 -23.05
CA CYS A 166 -1.39 16.43 -23.62
C CYS A 166 -1.06 17.77 -24.32
N PRO A 167 -0.61 17.74 -25.59
CA PRO A 167 -0.08 18.93 -26.26
C PRO A 167 -1.13 20.00 -26.60
N ASP A 168 -2.43 19.69 -26.52
CA ASP A 168 -3.51 20.56 -27.04
C ASP A 168 -4.61 20.93 -26.03
N GLY A 169 -4.36 20.87 -24.73
CA GLY A 169 -5.27 21.46 -23.72
C GLY A 169 -6.69 20.86 -23.63
N ARG A 170 -6.97 19.76 -24.33
CA ARG A 170 -8.29 19.10 -24.37
C ARG A 170 -8.22 17.62 -24.05
N CYS A 171 -7.61 17.27 -22.94
CA CYS A 171 -7.83 15.95 -22.34
C CYS A 171 -9.12 16.00 -21.51
N ARG A 172 -10.27 15.97 -22.20
CA ARG A 172 -11.60 15.84 -21.58
C ARG A 172 -11.70 14.40 -21.07
N GLN A 173 -11.35 14.20 -19.81
CA GLN A 173 -11.50 12.91 -19.15
C GLN A 173 -12.97 12.75 -18.74
N THR A 174 -13.83 12.47 -19.74
CA THR A 174 -15.21 12.03 -19.51
C THR A 174 -15.17 10.65 -18.89
N TYR A 175 -15.27 10.59 -17.57
CA TYR A 175 -15.81 9.45 -16.86
C TYR A 175 -16.85 9.97 -15.86
N PRO A 176 -17.96 9.24 -15.67
CA PRO A 176 -19.02 9.68 -14.78
C PRO A 176 -18.47 9.77 -13.36
N VAL A 177 -18.77 10.89 -12.70
CA VAL A 177 -18.66 11.02 -11.25
C VAL A 177 -19.58 9.98 -10.67
N VAL A 178 -18.99 8.97 -10.07
CA VAL A 178 -19.75 7.98 -9.33
C VAL A 178 -19.07 7.96 -7.97
#